data_AF-A0A6C0JRG4-F1
#
_entry.id   AF-A0A6C0JRG4-F1
#
_cell.length_a   1.000
_cell.length_b   1.000
_cell.length_c   1.000
_cell.angle_alpha   90.00
_cell.angle_beta   90.00
_cell.angle_gamma   90.00
#
_symmetry.space_group_name_H-M   'P 1'
#
loop_
_entity.id
_entity.type
_entity.pdbx_description
1 polymer ?
#
loop_
_entity_poly.entity_id
_entity_poly.type
_entity_poly.pdbx_seq_one_letter_code
_entity_poly.pdbx_strand_id
1 'polypeptide(L)'
;MNYDDIIFDKKWLINHSPFYQEYNLTLKQFIEEVIDRDNFNPPYLKYPNYQKEINIDKVNEMIVSYKKNPEFFNYKNKLVFSFVPSTQNLYIMDGQHRIELIKNLVLNNYNNCIILCIYIVDNEEKNISLFDDLNKDSYKNSTYVNLDDFSKELHLKLKEYFNKYALYFDKKEKKDSYKITLSNFLEKIENSNYLLNFTNINDIINDIEKSNQYFNNYIGYLEYYNDNPKLFYKDEQDCVKNGIIFSLTNNNFIDYLINKSVKPEHKFKKDKKRISSSLKRKVWEKEYGNANNGRCPYKKCVNTIYKNNYSCGHIISEYNGGETDISNLRPMCHGCNNKLGKRNWT
;
A
#
# COMPACT_ATOMS: atom_id res chain seq x y z
N MET A 1 -34.33 -9.94 -8.15
CA MET A 1 -34.71 -8.54 -8.40
C MET A 1 -34.84 -8.36 -9.91
N ASN A 2 -35.90 -7.72 -10.37
CA ASN A 2 -36.04 -7.28 -11.76
C ASN A 2 -35.24 -5.98 -11.98
N TYR A 3 -35.01 -5.59 -13.25
CA TYR A 3 -34.29 -4.36 -13.62
C TYR A 3 -34.93 -3.07 -13.06
N ASP A 4 -36.23 -3.10 -12.77
CA ASP A 4 -36.98 -1.98 -12.23
C ASP A 4 -37.03 -1.94 -10.69
N ASP A 5 -36.41 -2.92 -10.01
CA ASP A 5 -36.40 -2.95 -8.55
C ASP A 5 -35.43 -1.88 -8.01
N ILE A 6 -35.90 -1.11 -7.04
CA ILE A 6 -35.08 -0.12 -6.35
C ILE A 6 -34.11 -0.86 -5.43
N ILE A 7 -32.81 -0.63 -5.63
CA ILE A 7 -31.72 -1.34 -4.94
C ILE A 7 -31.59 -0.89 -3.48
N PHE A 8 -31.72 0.41 -3.22
CA PHE A 8 -31.66 1.01 -1.88
C PHE A 8 -32.96 1.75 -1.53
N ASP A 9 -33.04 2.38 -0.35
CA ASP A 9 -34.24 3.09 0.06
C ASP A 9 -34.59 4.22 -0.94
N LYS A 10 -35.84 4.24 -1.41
CA LYS A 10 -36.37 5.21 -2.38
C LYS A 10 -36.18 6.66 -1.93
N LYS A 11 -36.09 6.92 -0.62
CA LYS A 11 -35.85 8.27 -0.08
C LYS A 11 -34.49 8.87 -0.50
N TRP A 12 -33.52 8.04 -0.89
CA TRP A 12 -32.21 8.49 -1.35
C TRP A 12 -32.10 8.56 -2.88
N LEU A 13 -33.06 8.00 -3.61
CA LEU A 13 -33.04 7.87 -5.06
C LEU A 13 -33.13 9.25 -5.73
N ILE A 14 -32.14 9.58 -6.55
CA ILE A 14 -32.07 10.80 -7.36
C ILE A 14 -32.53 10.51 -8.79
N ASN A 15 -32.09 9.38 -9.35
CA ASN A 15 -32.34 9.02 -10.74
C ASN A 15 -32.64 7.52 -10.86
N HIS A 16 -33.56 7.17 -11.74
CA HIS A 16 -33.99 5.79 -11.98
C HIS A 16 -34.20 5.54 -13.47
N SER A 17 -33.45 4.57 -13.99
CA SER A 17 -33.49 4.04 -15.34
C SER A 17 -33.38 2.51 -15.25
N PRO A 18 -33.90 1.76 -16.23
CA PRO A 18 -33.83 0.29 -16.24
C PRO A 18 -32.41 -0.27 -16.08
N PHE A 19 -31.37 0.49 -16.46
CA PHE A 19 -29.98 0.04 -16.40
C PHE A 19 -29.12 0.87 -15.43
N TYR A 20 -29.72 1.82 -14.72
CA TYR A 20 -28.95 2.81 -13.97
C TYR A 20 -29.76 3.47 -12.86
N GLN A 21 -29.20 3.54 -11.66
CA GLN A 21 -29.80 4.21 -10.51
C GLN A 21 -28.78 5.13 -9.84
N GLU A 22 -29.22 6.33 -9.43
CA GLU A 22 -28.40 7.25 -8.63
C GLU A 22 -29.00 7.48 -7.26
N TYR A 23 -28.15 7.51 -6.24
CA TYR A 23 -28.57 7.76 -4.86
C TYR A 23 -27.72 8.85 -4.20
N ASN A 24 -28.36 9.72 -3.41
CA ASN A 24 -27.70 10.73 -2.59
C ASN A 24 -27.69 10.26 -1.13
N LEU A 25 -26.50 9.99 -0.58
CA LEU A 25 -26.35 9.56 0.81
C LEU A 25 -25.41 10.49 1.56
N THR A 26 -25.69 10.72 2.84
CA THR A 26 -24.68 11.25 3.76
C THR A 26 -23.54 10.24 3.92
N LEU A 27 -22.34 10.71 4.30
CA LEU A 27 -21.20 9.81 4.54
C LEU A 27 -21.55 8.69 5.54
N LYS A 28 -22.30 9.03 6.59
CA LYS A 28 -22.72 8.07 7.62
C LYS A 28 -23.67 7.02 7.06
N GLN A 29 -24.72 7.44 6.35
CA GLN A 29 -25.65 6.52 5.69
C GLN A 29 -24.93 5.59 4.71
N PHE A 30 -23.97 6.11 3.94
CA PHE A 30 -23.20 5.28 3.03
C PHE A 30 -22.43 4.16 3.76
N ILE A 31 -21.79 4.48 4.88
CA ILE A 31 -21.08 3.47 5.66
C ILE A 31 -22.06 2.43 6.20
N GLU A 32 -23.14 2.85 6.84
CA GLU A 32 -24.11 1.95 7.50
C GLU A 32 -24.88 1.07 6.50
N GLU A 33 -25.27 1.62 5.35
CA GLU A 33 -26.26 0.99 4.46
C GLU A 33 -25.62 0.25 3.27
N VAL A 34 -24.35 0.56 2.98
CA VAL A 34 -23.62 0.02 1.82
C VAL A 34 -22.34 -0.70 2.25
N ILE A 35 -21.51 -0.09 3.09
CA ILE A 35 -20.17 -0.64 3.42
C ILE A 35 -20.23 -1.68 4.53
N ASP A 36 -20.92 -1.37 5.62
CA ASP A 36 -21.04 -2.21 6.80
C ASP A 36 -22.28 -3.13 6.73
N ARG A 37 -22.94 -3.15 5.57
CA ARG A 37 -24.06 -4.05 5.29
C ARG A 37 -23.59 -5.49 5.49
N ASP A 38 -24.34 -6.25 6.28
CA ASP A 38 -23.99 -7.63 6.56
C ASP A 38 -24.11 -8.51 5.29
N ASN A 39 -23.40 -9.63 5.29
CA ASN A 39 -23.48 -10.63 4.21
C ASN A 39 -24.83 -11.37 4.17
N PHE A 40 -25.79 -11.03 5.03
CA PHE A 40 -27.10 -11.67 5.10
C PHE A 40 -28.18 -10.84 4.39
N ASN A 41 -27.94 -9.54 4.20
CA ASN A 41 -28.88 -8.61 3.60
C ASN A 41 -28.39 -8.10 2.23
N PRO A 42 -28.98 -8.57 1.11
CA PRO A 42 -28.60 -8.10 -0.22
C PRO A 42 -28.93 -6.61 -0.42
N PRO A 43 -28.17 -5.86 -1.25
CA PRO A 43 -27.10 -6.36 -2.10
C PRO A 43 -25.77 -6.63 -1.37
N TYR A 44 -25.04 -7.68 -1.79
CA TYR A 44 -23.78 -8.09 -1.19
C TYR A 44 -22.59 -7.34 -1.78
N LEU A 45 -21.90 -6.55 -0.97
CA LEU A 45 -20.73 -5.80 -1.44
C LEU A 45 -19.59 -6.75 -1.85
N LYS A 46 -19.08 -6.59 -3.07
CA LYS A 46 -17.95 -7.34 -3.62
C LYS A 46 -16.87 -6.40 -4.14
N TYR A 47 -15.63 -6.81 -3.93
CA TYR A 47 -14.47 -6.19 -4.57
C TYR A 47 -14.13 -7.05 -5.78
N PRO A 48 -14.08 -6.49 -7.00
CA PRO A 48 -13.68 -7.27 -8.16
C PRO A 48 -12.28 -7.85 -7.98
N ASN A 49 -12.11 -9.13 -8.35
CA ASN A 49 -10.84 -9.84 -8.16
C ASN A 49 -9.69 -9.23 -8.99
N TYR A 50 -9.97 -8.45 -10.03
CA TYR A 50 -8.99 -7.75 -10.86
C TYR A 50 -8.69 -6.32 -10.38
N GLN A 51 -9.32 -5.86 -9.29
CA GLN A 51 -9.03 -4.53 -8.74
C GLN A 51 -7.68 -4.54 -7.99
N LYS A 52 -6.87 -3.50 -8.23
CA LYS A 52 -5.59 -3.27 -7.53
C LYS A 52 -5.82 -2.93 -6.05
N GLU A 53 -4.91 -3.35 -5.17
CA GLU A 53 -5.01 -3.06 -3.74
C GLU A 53 -5.00 -1.56 -3.44
N ILE A 54 -5.57 -1.20 -2.28
CA ILE A 54 -5.61 0.20 -1.82
C ILE A 54 -4.20 0.72 -1.56
N ASN A 55 -3.85 1.86 -2.15
CA ASN A 55 -2.65 2.61 -1.85
C ASN A 55 -2.87 3.57 -0.67
N ILE A 56 -2.23 3.29 0.46
CA ILE A 56 -2.47 4.05 1.70
C ILE A 56 -1.90 5.47 1.64
N ASP A 57 -0.77 5.67 0.96
CA ASP A 57 -0.13 6.98 0.85
C ASP A 57 -1.02 7.93 0.07
N LYS A 58 -1.63 7.43 -1.01
CA LYS A 58 -2.62 8.17 -1.79
C LYS A 58 -3.85 8.53 -0.95
N VAL A 59 -4.36 7.60 -0.12
CA VAL A 59 -5.47 7.90 0.79
C VAL A 59 -5.08 9.00 1.77
N ASN A 60 -3.86 8.98 2.32
CA ASN A 60 -3.35 10.02 3.22
C ASN A 60 -3.24 11.37 2.51
N GLU A 61 -2.73 11.41 1.28
CA GLU A 61 -2.71 12.62 0.45
C GLU A 61 -4.11 13.19 0.22
N MET A 62 -5.09 12.31 -0.05
CA MET A 62 -6.49 12.69 -0.21
C MET A 62 -7.08 13.27 1.08
N ILE A 63 -6.78 12.68 2.25
CA ILE A 63 -7.20 13.21 3.56
C ILE A 63 -6.60 14.61 3.80
N VAL A 64 -5.30 14.79 3.52
CA VAL A 64 -4.63 16.09 3.66
C VAL A 64 -5.24 17.12 2.71
N SER A 65 -5.49 16.75 1.46
CA SER A 65 -6.14 17.61 0.47
C SER A 65 -7.55 18.01 0.91
N TYR A 66 -8.33 17.07 1.46
CA TYR A 66 -9.68 17.33 1.95
C TYR A 66 -9.65 18.31 3.14
N LYS A 67 -8.75 18.11 4.11
CA LYS A 67 -8.61 19.01 5.26
C LYS A 67 -8.24 20.43 4.87
N LYS A 68 -7.49 20.59 3.77
CA LYS A 68 -7.09 21.90 3.25
C LYS A 68 -8.23 22.60 2.50
N ASN A 69 -8.92 21.87 1.62
CA ASN A 69 -9.96 22.40 0.73
C ASN A 69 -11.15 21.41 0.67
N PRO A 70 -12.02 21.35 1.70
CA PRO A 70 -13.12 20.39 1.76
C PRO A 70 -14.14 20.57 0.63
N GLU A 71 -14.29 21.79 0.11
CA GLU A 71 -15.21 22.13 -0.99
C GLU A 71 -14.87 21.41 -2.30
N PHE A 72 -13.60 21.05 -2.53
CA PHE A 72 -13.19 20.27 -3.71
C PHE A 72 -13.69 18.82 -3.68
N PHE A 73 -14.19 18.36 -2.53
CA PHE A 73 -14.81 17.05 -2.42
C PHE A 73 -16.08 16.93 -3.28
N ASN A 74 -16.81 18.02 -3.49
CA ASN A 74 -18.05 18.00 -4.29
C ASN A 74 -17.83 17.52 -5.73
N TYR A 75 -16.64 17.73 -6.29
CA TYR A 75 -16.28 17.19 -7.60
C TYR A 75 -15.94 15.69 -7.54
N LYS A 76 -15.46 15.21 -6.39
CA LYS A 76 -14.94 13.84 -6.18
C LYS A 76 -15.91 12.90 -5.48
N ASN A 77 -17.08 13.39 -5.07
CA ASN A 77 -18.04 12.68 -4.22
C ASN A 77 -18.89 11.62 -4.93
N LYS A 78 -18.66 11.38 -6.24
CA LYS A 78 -19.32 10.32 -7.00
C LYS A 78 -18.58 9.00 -6.83
N LEU A 79 -19.28 7.93 -6.51
CA LEU A 79 -18.75 6.56 -6.50
C LEU A 79 -19.54 5.72 -7.50
N VAL A 80 -18.84 4.84 -8.22
CA VAL A 80 -19.47 4.02 -9.26
C VAL A 80 -19.48 2.56 -8.81
N PHE A 81 -20.65 1.96 -8.91
CA PHE A 81 -20.91 0.56 -8.60
C PHE A 81 -21.64 -0.10 -9.76
N SER A 82 -21.61 -1.43 -9.76
CA SER A 82 -22.47 -2.26 -10.59
C SER A 82 -23.24 -3.23 -9.72
N PHE A 83 -24.48 -3.52 -10.09
CA PHE A 83 -25.34 -4.47 -9.41
C PHE A 83 -25.72 -5.60 -10.37
N VAL A 84 -25.50 -6.84 -9.95
CA VAL A 84 -25.84 -8.05 -10.71
C VAL A 84 -27.09 -8.68 -10.08
N PRO A 85 -28.29 -8.56 -10.67
CA PRO A 85 -29.54 -8.98 -10.03
C PRO A 85 -29.64 -10.48 -9.75
N SER A 86 -28.97 -11.31 -10.56
CA SER A 86 -28.98 -12.78 -10.43
C SER A 86 -28.24 -13.27 -9.19
N THR A 87 -27.14 -12.61 -8.82
CA THR A 87 -26.33 -12.93 -7.64
C THR A 87 -26.58 -11.98 -6.46
N GLN A 88 -27.30 -10.88 -6.71
CA GLN A 88 -27.49 -9.77 -5.79
C GLN A 88 -26.17 -9.14 -5.31
N ASN A 89 -25.09 -9.31 -6.08
CA ASN A 89 -23.80 -8.72 -5.76
C ASN A 89 -23.74 -7.27 -6.23
N LEU A 90 -23.17 -6.40 -5.40
CA LEU A 90 -22.85 -5.01 -5.70
C LEU A 90 -21.32 -4.87 -5.76
N TYR A 91 -20.77 -4.61 -6.93
CA TYR A 91 -19.33 -4.51 -7.13
C TYR A 91 -18.88 -3.04 -7.16
N ILE A 92 -17.74 -2.75 -6.54
CA ILE A 92 -17.10 -1.44 -6.61
C ILE A 92 -16.39 -1.28 -7.96
N MET A 93 -16.89 -0.43 -8.84
CA MET A 93 -16.30 -0.18 -10.16
C MET A 93 -15.25 0.93 -10.12
N ASP A 94 -15.56 2.03 -9.44
CA ASP A 94 -14.64 3.15 -9.26
C ASP A 94 -14.85 3.83 -7.90
N GLY A 95 -13.73 4.22 -7.28
CA GLY A 95 -13.74 4.98 -6.03
C GLY A 95 -13.25 4.24 -4.79
N GLN A 96 -12.61 3.07 -4.91
CA GLN A 96 -12.09 2.31 -3.76
C GLN A 96 -11.23 3.14 -2.76
N HIS A 97 -10.34 4.02 -3.24
CA HIS A 97 -9.54 4.90 -2.38
C HIS A 97 -10.40 5.99 -1.71
N ARG A 98 -11.47 6.43 -2.38
CA ARG A 98 -12.44 7.39 -1.83
C ARG A 98 -13.28 6.74 -0.73
N ILE A 99 -13.63 5.46 -0.86
CA ILE A 99 -14.31 4.71 0.21
C ILE A 99 -13.47 4.72 1.49
N GLU A 100 -12.15 4.47 1.40
CA GLU A 100 -11.25 4.53 2.56
C GLU A 100 -11.09 5.95 3.13
N LEU A 101 -11.07 6.98 2.28
CA LEU A 101 -11.17 8.37 2.72
C LEU A 101 -12.48 8.60 3.49
N ILE A 102 -13.62 8.16 2.96
CA ILE A 102 -14.94 8.36 3.57
C ILE A 102 -15.02 7.69 4.94
N LYS A 103 -14.52 6.45 5.08
CA LYS A 103 -14.39 5.78 6.40
C LYS A 103 -13.62 6.66 7.39
N ASN A 104 -12.50 7.24 6.97
CA ASN A 104 -11.72 8.15 7.81
C ASN A 104 -12.51 9.43 8.17
N LEU A 105 -13.22 10.01 7.22
CA LEU A 105 -14.02 11.22 7.43
C LEU A 105 -15.17 10.99 8.42
N VAL A 106 -15.89 9.87 8.31
CA VAL A 106 -16.97 9.49 9.25
C VAL A 106 -16.42 9.31 10.66
N LEU A 107 -15.28 8.61 10.82
CA LEU A 107 -14.62 8.44 12.12
C LEU A 107 -14.21 9.77 12.77
N ASN A 108 -14.04 10.83 11.98
CA ASN A 108 -13.70 12.18 12.46
C ASN A 108 -14.91 13.14 12.47
N ASN A 109 -16.14 12.62 12.40
CA ASN A 109 -17.40 13.39 12.46
C ASN A 109 -17.56 14.46 11.37
N TYR A 110 -17.00 14.22 10.18
CA TYR A 110 -17.28 15.09 9.03
C TYR A 110 -18.63 14.75 8.40
N ASN A 111 -19.40 15.78 8.06
CA ASN A 111 -20.74 15.66 7.47
C ASN A 111 -20.73 16.18 6.03
N ASN A 112 -20.62 15.26 5.08
CA ASN A 112 -20.77 15.54 3.65
C ASN A 112 -21.73 14.51 3.01
N CYS A 113 -22.05 14.70 1.73
CA CYS A 113 -22.80 13.74 0.94
C CYS A 113 -21.99 13.19 -0.22
N ILE A 114 -22.36 11.98 -0.65
CA ILE A 114 -21.86 11.31 -1.83
C ILE A 114 -23.00 10.94 -2.76
N ILE A 115 -22.66 10.76 -4.03
CA ILE A 115 -23.56 10.25 -5.04
C ILE A 115 -23.11 8.84 -5.39
N LEU A 116 -23.98 7.86 -5.22
CA LEU A 116 -23.78 6.50 -5.70
C LEU A 116 -24.38 6.38 -7.08
N CYS A 117 -23.55 6.05 -8.07
CA CYS A 117 -23.95 5.74 -9.43
C CYS A 117 -23.92 4.22 -9.59
N ILE A 118 -25.06 3.58 -9.80
CA ILE A 118 -25.19 2.11 -9.83
C ILE A 118 -25.69 1.68 -11.20
N TYR A 119 -24.85 0.95 -11.93
CA TYR A 119 -25.23 0.31 -13.19
C TYR A 119 -25.83 -1.06 -12.92
N ILE A 120 -26.97 -1.38 -13.53
CA ILE A 120 -27.60 -2.69 -13.42
C ILE A 120 -27.13 -3.53 -14.61
N VAL A 121 -26.44 -4.63 -14.32
CA VAL A 121 -25.80 -5.48 -15.34
C VAL A 121 -26.28 -6.93 -15.23
N ASP A 122 -26.50 -7.54 -16.38
CA ASP A 122 -27.16 -8.84 -16.50
C ASP A 122 -26.30 -9.99 -15.96
N ASN A 123 -24.98 -9.91 -16.16
CA ASN A 123 -24.03 -10.99 -15.90
C ASN A 123 -22.63 -10.47 -15.55
N GLU A 124 -21.75 -11.38 -15.12
CA GLU A 124 -20.37 -11.05 -14.75
C GLU A 124 -19.50 -10.60 -15.93
N GLU A 125 -19.76 -11.04 -17.16
CA GLU A 125 -19.03 -10.61 -18.35
C GLU A 125 -19.25 -9.13 -18.65
N LYS A 126 -20.51 -8.67 -18.67
CA LYS A 126 -20.85 -7.25 -18.79
C LYS A 126 -20.28 -6.43 -17.64
N ASN A 127 -20.19 -7.01 -16.44
CA ASN A 127 -19.57 -6.34 -15.29
C ASN A 127 -18.08 -6.05 -15.53
N ILE A 128 -17.34 -7.02 -16.09
CA ILE A 128 -15.93 -6.85 -16.47
C ILE A 128 -15.81 -5.79 -17.57
N SER A 129 -16.63 -5.85 -18.62
CA SER A 129 -16.62 -4.87 -19.70
C SER A 129 -16.88 -3.45 -19.19
N LEU A 130 -17.85 -3.27 -18.29
CA LEU A 130 -18.13 -1.98 -17.67
C LEU A 130 -16.94 -1.46 -16.86
N PHE A 131 -16.30 -2.34 -16.07
CA PHE A 131 -15.12 -1.96 -15.30
C PHE A 131 -13.99 -1.50 -16.21
N ASP A 132 -13.73 -2.21 -17.30
CA ASP A 132 -12.72 -1.86 -18.30
C ASP A 132 -13.04 -0.50 -18.91
N ASP A 133 -14.27 -0.29 -19.41
CA ASP A 133 -14.70 0.99 -20.02
C ASP A 133 -14.54 2.18 -19.07
N LEU A 134 -14.94 2.04 -17.81
CA LEU A 134 -14.81 3.11 -16.81
C LEU A 134 -13.36 3.41 -16.44
N ASN A 135 -12.45 2.46 -16.62
CA ASN A 135 -11.06 2.57 -16.20
C ASN A 135 -10.05 2.65 -17.37
N LYS A 136 -10.51 2.69 -18.63
CA LYS A 136 -9.64 2.86 -19.83
C LYS A 136 -8.75 4.10 -19.74
N ASP A 137 -9.28 5.22 -19.25
CA ASP A 137 -8.52 6.47 -19.09
C ASP A 137 -7.78 6.56 -17.74
N SER A 138 -7.93 5.55 -16.88
CA SER A 138 -7.30 5.51 -15.56
C SER A 138 -5.91 4.88 -15.67
N TYR A 139 -4.87 5.71 -15.55
CA TYR A 139 -3.47 5.25 -15.42
C TYR A 139 -3.27 4.12 -14.40
N LYS A 140 -4.16 3.99 -13.40
CA LYS A 140 -4.01 3.05 -12.27
C LYS A 140 -4.37 1.60 -12.58
N ASN A 141 -5.27 1.35 -13.53
CA ASN A 141 -5.65 0.01 -13.98
C ASN A 141 -5.19 -0.26 -15.41
N SER A 142 -4.46 0.69 -16.01
CA SER A 142 -3.98 0.62 -17.38
C SER A 142 -3.29 -0.71 -17.69
N THR A 143 -2.51 -1.27 -16.75
CA THR A 143 -1.84 -2.54 -17.01
C THR A 143 -2.82 -3.68 -17.28
N TYR A 144 -3.76 -3.99 -16.38
CA TYR A 144 -4.76 -5.06 -16.60
C TYR A 144 -5.74 -4.73 -17.73
N VAL A 145 -6.23 -3.49 -17.81
CA VAL A 145 -7.26 -3.09 -18.78
C VAL A 145 -6.73 -3.15 -20.22
N ASN A 146 -5.43 -2.89 -20.42
CA ASN A 146 -4.77 -2.94 -21.73
C ASN A 146 -4.27 -4.34 -22.12
N LEU A 147 -4.38 -5.34 -21.24
CA LEU A 147 -4.07 -6.72 -21.59
C LEU A 147 -5.06 -7.25 -22.63
N ASP A 148 -4.57 -8.06 -23.57
CA ASP A 148 -5.45 -8.87 -24.42
C ASP A 148 -6.21 -9.93 -23.58
N ASP A 149 -7.29 -10.50 -24.12
CA ASP A 149 -8.16 -11.42 -23.39
C ASP A 149 -7.40 -12.64 -22.84
N PHE A 150 -6.41 -13.14 -23.60
CA PHE A 150 -5.55 -14.25 -23.16
C PHE A 150 -4.69 -13.86 -21.96
N SER A 151 -4.11 -12.66 -21.99
CA SER A 151 -3.29 -12.11 -20.90
C SER A 151 -4.13 -11.81 -19.65
N LYS A 152 -5.39 -11.38 -19.81
CA LYS A 152 -6.35 -11.23 -18.70
C LYS A 152 -6.71 -12.58 -18.06
N GLU A 153 -6.95 -13.60 -18.87
CA GLU A 153 -7.20 -14.96 -18.39
C GLU A 153 -6.00 -15.48 -17.58
N LEU A 154 -4.79 -15.26 -18.10
CA LEU A 154 -3.57 -15.65 -17.43
C LEU A 154 -3.36 -14.91 -16.10
N HIS A 155 -3.60 -13.59 -16.07
CA HIS A 155 -3.58 -12.78 -14.85
C HIS A 155 -4.49 -13.35 -13.77
N LEU A 156 -5.75 -13.64 -14.11
CA LEU A 156 -6.74 -14.15 -13.15
C LEU A 156 -6.30 -15.51 -12.57
N LYS A 157 -5.84 -16.43 -13.43
CA LYS A 157 -5.37 -17.75 -12.99
C LYS A 157 -4.10 -17.66 -12.15
N LEU A 158 -3.15 -16.79 -12.49
CA LEU A 158 -1.97 -16.55 -11.66
C LEU A 158 -2.35 -15.95 -10.31
N LYS A 159 -3.26 -14.97 -10.29
CA LYS A 159 -3.76 -14.36 -9.06
C LYS A 159 -4.42 -15.40 -8.16
N GLU A 160 -5.26 -16.26 -8.73
CA GLU A 160 -5.87 -17.38 -8.01
C GLU A 160 -4.81 -18.32 -7.40
N TYR A 161 -3.81 -18.72 -8.19
CA TYR A 161 -2.73 -19.58 -7.71
C TYR A 161 -1.94 -18.94 -6.55
N PHE A 162 -1.51 -17.69 -6.71
CA PHE A 162 -0.67 -17.00 -5.74
C PHE A 162 -1.45 -16.53 -4.49
N ASN A 163 -2.79 -16.61 -4.48
CA ASN A 163 -3.57 -16.37 -3.26
C ASN A 163 -3.22 -17.36 -2.13
N LYS A 164 -2.69 -18.54 -2.43
CA LYS A 164 -2.16 -19.46 -1.39
C LYS A 164 -0.99 -18.85 -0.60
N TYR A 165 -0.31 -17.85 -1.17
CA TYR A 165 0.76 -17.08 -0.55
C TYR A 165 0.32 -15.69 -0.05
N ALA A 166 -0.99 -15.42 0.04
CA ALA A 166 -1.52 -14.09 0.37
C ALA A 166 -0.97 -13.50 1.69
N LEU A 167 -0.58 -14.34 2.66
CA LEU A 167 0.03 -13.91 3.93
C LEU A 167 1.42 -13.27 3.74
N TYR A 168 2.14 -13.66 2.68
CA TYR A 168 3.48 -13.18 2.36
C TYR A 168 3.47 -11.95 1.46
N PHE A 169 2.30 -11.51 0.97
CA PHE A 169 2.13 -10.23 0.27
C PHE A 169 1.54 -9.18 1.22
N ASP A 170 1.75 -7.91 0.88
CA ASP A 170 1.07 -6.81 1.55
C ASP A 170 -0.37 -6.64 1.05
N LYS A 171 -1.30 -6.39 1.97
CA LYS A 171 -2.72 -6.15 1.65
C LYS A 171 -2.99 -4.75 1.10
N LYS A 172 -2.06 -3.81 1.29
CA LYS A 172 -2.17 -2.41 0.89
C LYS A 172 -0.81 -1.95 0.35
N GLU A 173 -0.83 -1.19 -0.72
CA GLU A 173 0.38 -0.63 -1.31
C GLU A 173 0.90 0.56 -0.46
N LYS A 174 2.21 0.58 -0.21
CA LYS A 174 2.92 1.64 0.54
C LYS A 174 4.30 1.85 -0.06
N LYS A 175 4.76 3.10 -0.14
CA LYS A 175 6.03 3.48 -0.78
C LYS A 175 7.28 2.82 -0.19
N ASP A 176 7.31 2.65 1.13
CA ASP A 176 8.46 2.10 1.86
C ASP A 176 8.17 0.72 2.46
N SER A 177 7.30 -0.08 1.81
CA SER A 177 7.02 -1.43 2.29
C SER A 177 8.19 -2.39 2.01
N TYR A 178 8.41 -3.32 2.92
CA TYR A 178 9.35 -4.44 2.75
C TYR A 178 8.76 -5.59 1.94
N LYS A 179 7.44 -5.55 1.68
CA LYS A 179 6.73 -6.53 0.86
C LYS A 179 5.91 -5.83 -0.22
N ILE A 180 5.89 -6.39 -1.42
CA ILE A 180 4.99 -5.94 -2.50
C ILE A 180 3.59 -6.52 -2.28
N THR A 181 2.60 -5.92 -2.94
CA THR A 181 1.27 -6.52 -3.06
C THR A 181 1.26 -7.58 -4.16
N LEU A 182 0.29 -8.49 -4.13
CA LEU A 182 0.16 -9.51 -5.16
C LEU A 182 -0.09 -8.87 -6.54
N SER A 183 -0.96 -7.86 -6.61
CA SER A 183 -1.20 -7.19 -7.90
C SER A 183 0.06 -6.50 -8.43
N ASN A 184 0.87 -5.86 -7.58
CA ASN A 184 2.14 -5.26 -8.01
C ASN A 184 3.18 -6.30 -8.47
N PHE A 185 3.17 -7.50 -7.89
CA PHE A 185 4.03 -8.59 -8.33
C PHE A 185 3.65 -9.04 -9.75
N LEU A 186 2.36 -9.33 -9.97
CA LEU A 186 1.83 -9.75 -11.27
C LEU A 186 2.03 -8.67 -12.33
N GLU A 187 1.74 -7.41 -11.99
CA GLU A 187 1.90 -6.25 -12.89
C GLU A 187 3.35 -6.11 -13.40
N LYS A 188 4.34 -6.33 -12.54
CA LYS A 188 5.76 -6.27 -12.95
C LYS A 188 6.15 -7.41 -13.89
N ILE A 189 5.56 -8.58 -13.70
CA ILE A 189 5.79 -9.74 -14.56
C ILE A 189 5.09 -9.54 -15.91
N GLU A 190 3.85 -9.06 -15.91
CA GLU A 190 3.02 -8.80 -17.08
C GLU A 190 3.55 -7.67 -17.96
N ASN A 191 4.06 -6.59 -17.35
CA ASN A 191 4.70 -5.49 -18.07
C ASN A 191 6.08 -5.86 -18.65
N SER A 192 6.53 -7.09 -18.46
CA SER A 192 7.75 -7.61 -19.05
C SER A 192 7.42 -8.65 -20.13
N ASN A 193 8.40 -8.99 -20.97
CA ASN A 193 8.25 -10.08 -21.93
C ASN A 193 8.31 -11.48 -21.28
N TYR A 194 8.24 -11.58 -19.95
CA TYR A 194 8.39 -12.84 -19.23
C TYR A 194 7.32 -13.86 -19.59
N LEU A 195 6.04 -13.45 -19.62
CA LEU A 195 4.93 -14.36 -19.91
C LEU A 195 4.98 -14.93 -21.34
N LEU A 196 5.56 -14.19 -22.28
CA LEU A 196 5.73 -14.62 -23.67
C LEU A 196 6.66 -15.83 -23.83
N ASN A 197 7.43 -16.17 -22.80
CA ASN A 197 8.34 -17.33 -22.82
C ASN A 197 7.64 -18.66 -22.57
N PHE A 198 6.33 -18.65 -22.29
CA PHE A 198 5.59 -19.83 -21.85
C PHE A 198 4.31 -20.03 -22.64
N THR A 199 3.92 -21.28 -22.85
CA THR A 199 2.70 -21.66 -23.58
C THR A 199 1.54 -22.02 -22.65
N ASN A 200 1.82 -22.26 -21.37
CA ASN A 200 0.81 -22.63 -20.38
C ASN A 200 1.18 -22.11 -19.00
N ILE A 201 0.16 -21.98 -18.15
CA ILE A 201 0.29 -21.44 -16.81
C ILE A 201 1.13 -22.31 -15.86
N ASN A 202 1.09 -23.63 -16.00
CA ASN A 202 1.80 -24.53 -15.11
C ASN A 202 3.32 -24.36 -15.25
N ASP A 203 3.80 -24.10 -16.47
CA ASP A 203 5.21 -23.82 -16.72
C ASP A 203 5.64 -22.48 -16.13
N ILE A 204 4.78 -21.45 -16.22
CA ILE A 204 5.02 -20.15 -15.58
C ILE A 204 5.15 -20.32 -14.06
N ILE A 205 4.18 -20.99 -13.44
CA ILE A 205 4.16 -21.27 -12.01
C ILE A 205 5.43 -22.02 -11.59
N ASN A 206 5.79 -23.07 -12.32
CA ASN A 206 6.95 -23.90 -12.05
C ASN A 206 8.26 -23.10 -12.17
N ASP A 207 8.38 -22.22 -13.17
CA ASP A 207 9.56 -21.35 -13.30
C ASP A 207 9.67 -20.35 -12.15
N ILE A 208 8.56 -19.73 -11.73
CA ILE A 208 8.56 -18.81 -10.57
C ILE A 208 8.97 -19.55 -9.30
N GLU A 209 8.39 -20.72 -9.02
CA GLU A 209 8.68 -21.49 -7.81
C GLU A 209 10.12 -22.02 -7.79
N LYS A 210 10.62 -22.56 -8.92
CA LYS A 210 12.02 -22.99 -9.04
C LYS A 210 12.98 -21.81 -8.93
N SER A 211 12.65 -20.68 -9.52
CA SER A 211 13.43 -19.45 -9.40
C SER A 211 13.50 -18.99 -7.95
N ASN A 212 12.38 -19.03 -7.23
CA ASN A 212 12.32 -18.68 -5.82
C ASN A 212 13.18 -19.63 -4.98
N GLN A 213 13.10 -20.95 -5.21
CA GLN A 213 13.95 -21.93 -4.52
C GLN A 213 15.44 -21.69 -4.80
N TYR A 214 15.81 -21.49 -6.07
CA TYR A 214 17.19 -21.20 -6.44
C TYR A 214 17.69 -19.93 -5.76
N PHE A 215 16.91 -18.85 -5.83
CA PHE A 215 17.27 -17.56 -5.23
C PHE A 215 17.44 -17.69 -3.71
N ASN A 216 16.56 -18.43 -3.04
CA ASN A 216 16.67 -18.72 -1.62
C ASN A 216 18.01 -19.38 -1.27
N ASN A 217 18.35 -20.45 -1.98
CA ASN A 217 19.55 -21.24 -1.75
C ASN A 217 20.82 -20.46 -2.12
N TYR A 218 20.78 -19.68 -3.21
CA TYR A 218 21.92 -18.88 -3.65
C TYR A 218 22.31 -17.82 -2.62
N ILE A 219 21.31 -17.16 -2.01
CA ILE A 219 21.56 -16.17 -0.97
C ILE A 219 21.85 -16.84 0.38
N GLY A 220 21.31 -18.03 0.64
CA GLY A 220 21.41 -18.67 1.96
C GLY A 220 20.50 -18.00 2.99
N TYR A 221 19.26 -17.68 2.60
CA TYR A 221 18.33 -16.93 3.44
C TYR A 221 18.05 -17.61 4.79
N LEU A 222 17.90 -18.94 4.80
CA LEU A 222 17.59 -19.69 6.00
C LEU A 222 18.78 -19.74 6.96
N GLU A 223 19.99 -19.88 6.43
CA GLU A 223 21.25 -19.82 7.18
C GLU A 223 21.42 -18.46 7.84
N TYR A 224 21.33 -17.37 7.06
CA TYR A 224 21.39 -16.01 7.60
C TYR A 224 20.32 -15.74 8.65
N TYR A 225 19.11 -16.26 8.44
CA TYR A 225 18.01 -16.11 9.38
C TYR A 225 18.28 -16.85 10.69
N ASN A 226 18.76 -18.09 10.63
CA ASN A 226 19.06 -18.88 11.82
C ASN A 226 20.24 -18.31 12.61
N ASP A 227 21.25 -17.77 11.93
CA ASP A 227 22.42 -17.15 12.56
C ASP A 227 22.09 -15.81 13.24
N ASN A 228 21.39 -14.92 12.52
CA ASN A 228 21.01 -13.62 13.05
C ASN A 228 19.73 -13.06 12.38
N PRO A 229 18.54 -13.33 12.94
CA PRO A 229 17.27 -12.83 12.39
C PRO A 229 17.19 -11.30 12.29
N LYS A 230 18.04 -10.55 13.02
CA LYS A 230 18.05 -9.08 13.01
C LYS A 230 18.63 -8.48 11.74
N LEU A 231 19.29 -9.29 10.90
CA LEU A 231 19.75 -8.92 9.55
C LEU A 231 18.59 -8.61 8.59
N PHE A 232 17.39 -9.09 8.91
CA PHE A 232 16.17 -8.83 8.16
C PHE A 232 15.28 -7.85 8.93
N TYR A 233 14.49 -7.07 8.21
CA TYR A 233 13.42 -6.28 8.83
C TYR A 233 12.32 -7.20 9.36
N LYS A 234 11.64 -6.76 10.42
CA LYS A 234 10.60 -7.57 11.09
C LYS A 234 9.54 -8.10 10.11
N ASP A 235 9.17 -7.28 9.13
CA ASP A 235 8.13 -7.61 8.15
C ASP A 235 8.61 -8.62 7.08
N GLU A 236 9.92 -8.82 6.94
CA GLU A 236 10.53 -9.80 6.02
C GLU A 236 10.74 -11.16 6.66
N GLN A 237 10.90 -11.20 7.98
CA GLN A 237 11.34 -12.41 8.72
C GLN A 237 10.48 -13.64 8.43
N ASP A 238 9.16 -13.47 8.34
CA ASP A 238 8.26 -14.59 8.04
C ASP A 238 8.42 -15.10 6.61
N CYS A 239 8.59 -14.21 5.64
CA CYS A 239 8.86 -14.56 4.24
C CYS A 239 10.18 -15.32 4.11
N VAL A 240 11.24 -14.80 4.73
CA VAL A 240 12.58 -15.41 4.75
C VAL A 240 12.55 -16.79 5.42
N LYS A 241 11.94 -16.89 6.61
CA LYS A 241 11.83 -18.14 7.36
C LYS A 241 11.11 -19.24 6.56
N ASN A 242 10.08 -18.87 5.80
CA ASN A 242 9.29 -19.82 5.00
C ASN A 242 9.79 -19.95 3.55
N GLY A 243 10.91 -19.30 3.19
CA GLY A 243 11.49 -19.36 1.84
C GLY A 243 10.62 -18.73 0.76
N ILE A 244 9.77 -17.77 1.09
CA ILE A 244 8.91 -17.05 0.14
C ILE A 244 9.51 -15.66 -0.13
N ILE A 245 10.46 -15.56 -1.06
CA ILE A 245 11.24 -14.33 -1.25
C ILE A 245 10.74 -13.44 -2.37
N PHE A 246 9.87 -13.95 -3.25
CA PHE A 246 9.38 -13.22 -4.42
C PHE A 246 8.50 -12.03 -4.07
N SER A 247 8.02 -11.96 -2.83
CA SER A 247 7.22 -10.84 -2.33
C SER A 247 8.07 -9.74 -1.68
N LEU A 248 9.36 -9.94 -1.44
CA LEU A 248 10.21 -8.97 -0.74
C LEU A 248 10.65 -7.83 -1.66
N THR A 249 10.77 -6.62 -1.13
CA THR A 249 11.25 -5.44 -1.88
C THR A 249 12.76 -5.18 -1.74
N ASN A 250 13.41 -5.75 -0.72
CA ASN A 250 14.85 -5.61 -0.50
C ASN A 250 15.69 -6.64 -1.28
N ASN A 251 15.10 -7.37 -2.23
CA ASN A 251 15.85 -8.21 -3.15
C ASN A 251 15.55 -7.84 -4.60
N ASN A 252 16.29 -8.41 -5.53
CA ASN A 252 16.09 -8.25 -6.97
C ASN A 252 15.43 -9.48 -7.62
N PHE A 253 14.56 -10.19 -6.89
CA PHE A 253 13.96 -11.44 -7.38
C PHE A 253 13.26 -11.28 -8.73
N ILE A 254 12.48 -10.22 -8.90
CA ILE A 254 11.73 -9.98 -10.15
C ILE A 254 12.71 -9.72 -11.31
N ASP A 255 13.78 -8.96 -11.08
CA ASP A 255 14.80 -8.70 -12.10
C ASP A 255 15.51 -9.99 -12.50
N TYR A 256 15.84 -10.84 -11.53
CA TYR A 256 16.38 -12.18 -11.76
C TYR A 256 15.39 -13.09 -12.50
N LEU A 257 14.11 -13.05 -12.13
CA LEU A 257 13.06 -13.87 -12.72
C LEU A 257 12.91 -13.56 -14.22
N ILE A 258 12.85 -12.27 -14.56
CA ILE A 258 12.71 -11.75 -15.93
C ILE A 258 14.00 -11.97 -16.73
N ASN A 259 15.17 -11.81 -16.10
CA ASN A 259 16.46 -11.98 -16.72
C ASN A 259 17.40 -12.83 -15.85
N LYS A 260 17.53 -14.12 -16.18
CA LYS A 260 18.37 -15.08 -15.46
C LYS A 260 19.87 -14.74 -15.48
N SER A 261 20.31 -13.75 -16.29
CA SER A 261 21.70 -13.26 -16.25
C SER A 261 21.98 -12.33 -15.07
N VAL A 262 20.95 -11.77 -14.44
CA VAL A 262 21.06 -10.94 -13.24
C VAL A 262 21.42 -11.85 -12.06
N LYS A 263 22.40 -11.46 -11.24
CA LYS A 263 22.75 -12.23 -10.05
C LYS A 263 21.74 -11.99 -8.93
N PRO A 264 21.28 -13.04 -8.22
CA PRO A 264 20.47 -12.86 -7.02
C PRO A 264 21.19 -12.02 -5.97
N GLU A 265 20.52 -11.00 -5.44
CA GLU A 265 21.03 -10.08 -4.43
C GLU A 265 19.94 -9.70 -3.41
N HIS A 266 20.35 -9.54 -2.14
CA HIS A 266 19.51 -9.01 -1.06
C HIS A 266 20.20 -7.84 -0.35
N LYS A 267 19.43 -6.80 -0.04
CA LYS A 267 19.87 -5.62 0.70
C LYS A 267 19.60 -5.81 2.19
N PHE A 268 20.53 -6.48 2.87
CA PHE A 268 20.42 -6.74 4.31
C PHE A 268 20.34 -5.46 5.14
N LYS A 269 19.64 -5.55 6.26
CA LYS A 269 19.55 -4.46 7.23
C LYS A 269 20.93 -4.20 7.83
N LYS A 270 21.40 -2.96 7.71
CA LYS A 270 22.62 -2.51 8.37
C LYS A 270 22.43 -2.48 9.88
N ASP A 271 23.37 -3.06 10.62
CA ASP A 271 23.43 -2.89 12.06
C ASP A 271 23.72 -1.44 12.40
N LYS A 272 22.73 -0.78 13.00
CA LYS A 272 22.91 0.59 13.49
C LYS A 272 23.73 0.59 14.77
N LYS A 273 24.82 1.34 14.78
CA LYS A 273 25.59 1.56 16.01
C LYS A 273 24.70 2.32 17.01
N ARG A 274 24.40 1.68 18.14
CA ARG A 274 23.61 2.32 19.20
C ARG A 274 24.43 3.47 19.81
N ILE A 275 23.85 4.67 19.85
CA ILE A 275 24.39 5.78 20.66
C ILE A 275 24.22 5.39 22.14
N SER A 276 25.32 4.98 22.77
CA SER A 276 25.33 4.56 24.18
C SER A 276 24.97 5.73 25.10
N SER A 277 24.41 5.43 26.28
CA SER A 277 24.07 6.48 27.28
C SER A 277 25.31 7.29 27.71
N SER A 278 26.48 6.63 27.75
CA SER A 278 27.77 7.29 28.00
C SER A 278 28.13 8.28 26.90
N LEU A 279 28.01 7.88 25.63
CA LEU A 279 28.27 8.78 24.50
C LEU A 279 27.28 9.94 24.45
N LYS A 280 25.99 9.70 24.70
CA LYS A 280 24.99 10.77 24.82
C LYS A 280 25.42 11.81 25.85
N ARG A 281 25.76 11.36 27.07
CA ARG A 281 26.23 12.25 28.14
C ARG A 281 27.45 13.08 27.72
N LYS A 282 28.44 12.46 27.07
CA LYS A 282 29.62 13.18 26.56
C LYS A 282 29.26 14.23 25.50
N VAL A 283 28.29 13.94 24.64
CA VAL A 283 27.78 14.89 23.64
C VAL A 283 27.09 16.09 24.31
N TRP A 284 26.33 15.86 25.39
CA TRP A 284 25.76 16.96 26.18
C TRP A 284 26.83 17.81 26.86
N GLU A 285 27.77 17.17 27.56
CA GLU A 285 28.86 17.83 28.28
C GLU A 285 29.74 18.66 27.32
N LYS A 286 29.96 18.17 26.10
CA LYS A 286 30.70 18.93 25.06
C LYS A 286 29.98 20.20 24.62
N GLU A 287 28.65 20.18 24.52
CA GLU A 287 27.88 21.31 23.97
C GLU A 287 27.46 22.32 25.04
N TYR A 288 27.06 21.86 26.22
CA TYR A 288 26.48 22.69 27.28
C TYR A 288 27.20 22.56 28.64
N GLY A 289 28.27 21.77 28.73
CA GLY A 289 28.99 21.54 29.97
C GLY A 289 28.09 20.94 31.06
N ASN A 290 28.08 21.59 32.22
CA ASN A 290 27.31 21.17 33.40
C ASN A 290 25.87 21.74 33.43
N ALA A 291 25.43 22.46 32.40
CA ALA A 291 24.09 23.03 32.37
C ALA A 291 23.01 21.92 32.37
N ASN A 292 21.90 22.18 33.07
CA ASN A 292 20.75 21.26 33.13
C ASN A 292 19.83 21.38 31.91
N ASN A 293 19.93 22.50 31.18
CA ASN A 293 19.18 22.76 29.96
C ASN A 293 20.06 23.53 28.95
N GLY A 294 19.65 23.51 27.70
CA GLY A 294 20.30 24.22 26.61
C GLY A 294 19.35 24.41 25.44
N ARG A 295 19.60 25.41 24.59
CA ARG A 295 18.82 25.60 23.36
C ARG A 295 19.27 24.61 22.30
N CYS A 296 18.33 23.92 21.67
CA CYS A 296 18.61 23.02 20.54
C CYS A 296 19.50 23.74 19.50
N PRO A 297 20.67 23.18 19.13
CA PRO A 297 21.65 23.85 18.27
C PRO A 297 21.26 23.81 16.79
N TYR A 298 20.17 23.13 16.43
CA TYR A 298 19.67 23.08 15.06
C TYR A 298 19.16 24.45 14.60
N LYS A 299 19.54 24.85 13.38
CA LYS A 299 19.26 26.18 12.83
C LYS A 299 17.77 26.52 12.90
N LYS A 300 17.45 27.72 13.40
CA LYS A 300 16.08 28.24 13.60
C LYS A 300 15.22 27.44 14.60
N CYS A 301 15.79 26.49 15.34
CA CYS A 301 15.07 25.87 16.46
C CYS A 301 15.02 26.82 17.66
N VAL A 302 13.87 26.93 18.31
CA VAL A 302 13.69 27.71 19.55
C VAL A 302 13.44 26.82 20.76
N ASN A 303 13.43 25.50 20.58
CA ASN A 303 13.15 24.56 21.66
C ASN A 303 14.33 24.47 22.63
N THR A 304 14.01 24.57 23.91
CA THR A 304 14.90 24.18 25.00
C THR A 304 14.88 22.66 25.14
N ILE A 305 16.06 22.06 25.24
CA ILE A 305 16.26 20.65 25.57
C ILE A 305 16.89 20.55 26.95
N TYR A 306 16.70 19.40 27.60
CA TYR A 306 17.15 19.19 28.98
C TYR A 306 18.13 18.03 29.03
N LYS A 307 19.05 18.03 30.00
CA LYS A 307 20.09 17.01 30.16
C LYS A 307 19.53 15.58 30.24
N ASN A 308 18.29 15.44 30.70
CA ASN A 308 17.60 14.15 30.83
C ASN A 308 16.57 13.90 29.71
N ASN A 309 16.38 14.87 28.81
CA ASN A 309 15.39 14.80 27.74
C ASN A 309 15.88 15.50 26.46
N TYR A 310 16.63 14.74 25.65
CA TYR A 310 17.11 15.14 24.34
C TYR A 310 17.40 13.90 23.47
N SER A 311 17.47 14.12 22.16
CA SER A 311 18.00 13.15 21.19
C SER A 311 19.40 13.57 20.75
N CYS A 312 20.13 12.68 20.09
CA CYS A 312 21.42 13.02 19.46
C CYS A 312 21.25 12.92 17.95
N GLY A 313 21.44 14.05 17.26
CA GLY A 313 21.45 14.09 15.80
C GLY A 313 22.89 13.94 15.29
N HIS A 314 23.04 13.33 14.12
CA HIS A 314 24.33 13.26 13.44
C HIS A 314 24.52 14.49 12.55
N ILE A 315 25.76 15.01 12.47
CA ILE A 315 26.13 16.09 11.54
C ILE A 315 26.20 15.53 10.12
N ILE A 316 26.94 14.44 9.92
CA ILE A 316 26.88 13.62 8.71
C ILE A 316 25.97 12.44 9.04
N SER A 317 24.90 12.25 8.27
CA SER A 317 23.96 11.17 8.56
C SER A 317 24.63 9.81 8.44
N GLU A 318 24.21 8.85 9.27
CA GLU A 318 24.67 7.44 9.16
C GLU A 318 24.40 6.87 7.75
N TYR A 319 23.32 7.33 7.10
CA TYR A 319 23.02 6.98 5.70
C TYR A 319 24.11 7.46 4.73
N ASN A 320 24.67 8.65 4.97
CA ASN A 320 25.77 9.22 4.19
C ASN A 320 27.15 8.82 4.74
N GLY A 321 27.24 7.77 5.57
CA GLY A 321 28.50 7.25 6.09
C GLY A 321 29.03 7.96 7.34
N GLY A 322 28.20 8.78 8.00
CA GLY A 322 28.61 9.44 9.25
C GLY A 322 28.76 8.46 10.41
N GLU A 323 29.85 8.60 11.16
CA GLU A 323 30.17 7.74 12.29
C GLU A 323 29.38 8.11 13.57
N THR A 324 29.22 7.12 14.46
CA THR A 324 28.55 7.29 15.75
C THR A 324 29.57 7.65 16.84
N ASP A 325 30.14 8.85 16.74
CA ASP A 325 31.14 9.37 17.67
C ASP A 325 30.83 10.80 18.15
N ILE A 326 31.60 11.28 19.12
CA ILE A 326 31.38 12.58 19.76
C ILE A 326 31.64 13.79 18.84
N SER A 327 32.42 13.63 17.77
CA SER A 327 32.69 14.68 16.78
C SER A 327 31.49 14.88 15.86
N ASN A 328 30.85 13.77 15.46
CA ASN A 328 29.74 13.76 14.51
C ASN A 328 28.35 13.87 15.18
N LEU A 329 28.25 13.80 16.51
CA LEU A 329 26.97 13.94 17.23
C LEU A 329 26.81 15.33 17.86
N ARG A 330 25.56 15.78 17.95
CA ARG A 330 25.14 16.97 18.73
C ARG A 330 23.81 16.74 19.43
N PRO A 331 23.55 17.40 20.58
CA PRO A 331 22.24 17.37 21.23
C PRO A 331 21.17 17.95 20.30
N MET A 332 19.96 17.38 20.30
CA MET A 332 18.87 17.88 19.45
C MET A 332 17.51 17.56 20.06
N CYS A 333 16.52 18.43 19.82
CA CYS A 333 15.14 18.12 20.18
C CYS A 333 14.58 17.02 19.26
N HIS A 334 13.59 16.27 19.75
CA HIS A 334 13.01 15.15 18.99
C HIS A 334 12.43 15.59 17.64
N GLY A 335 11.76 16.75 17.59
CA GLY A 335 11.17 17.30 16.36
C GLY A 335 12.21 17.63 15.29
N CYS A 336 13.35 18.22 15.66
CA CYS A 336 14.43 18.50 14.71
C CYS A 336 15.11 17.20 14.25
N ASN A 337 15.32 16.25 15.16
CA ASN A 337 16.00 14.99 14.83
C ASN A 337 15.18 14.18 13.81
N ASN A 338 13.87 14.12 14.00
CA ASN A 338 12.96 13.45 13.05
C ASN A 338 12.91 14.19 11.71
N LYS A 339 12.89 15.52 11.71
CA LYS A 339 12.92 16.33 10.48
C LYS A 339 14.23 16.16 9.70
N LEU A 340 15.36 16.03 10.38
CA LEU A 340 16.66 15.88 9.73
C LEU A 340 16.74 14.54 8.97
N GLY A 341 16.35 13.44 9.62
CA GLY A 341 16.20 12.12 8.98
C GLY A 341 17.52 11.61 8.39
N LYS A 342 17.54 11.36 7.08
CA LYS A 342 18.72 10.87 6.33
C LYS A 342 19.66 11.99 5.86
N ARG A 343 19.33 13.26 6.11
CA ARG A 343 20.10 14.40 5.61
C ARG A 343 21.26 14.74 6.55
N ASN A 344 22.31 15.32 5.98
CA ASN A 344 23.36 15.95 6.78
C ASN A 344 22.82 17.24 7.41
N TRP A 345 23.39 17.60 8.53
CA TRP A 345 23.16 18.84 9.23
C TRP A 345 23.86 19.98 8.48
N THR A 346 23.09 20.72 7.69
CA THR A 346 23.53 21.87 6.89
C THR A 346 23.15 23.20 7.49
#